data_AF-A0A0R3TYL3-F1
#
_entry.id   AF-A0A0R3TYL3-F1
#
_cell.length_a   1.000
_cell.length_b   1.000
_cell.length_c   1.000
_cell.angle_alpha   90.00
_cell.angle_beta   90.00
_cell.angle_gamma   90.00
#
_symmetry.space_group_name_H-M   'P 1'
#
loop_
_entity.id
_entity.type
_entity.pdbx_description
1 polymer ?
#
loop_
_entity_poly.entity_id
_entity_poly.type
_entity_poly.pdbx_seq_one_letter_code
_entity_poly.pdbx_strand_id
1 'polypeptide(L)'
;MDLQRLKSKLDDDVDRLESKLLGKKPWFLHGEVSAKDRSENALLAEHFEVQRNAIFKPEPMESKLIFDLLAIKIKQQSFNGPEPRVKSQIKTKPVSNQFTDTTKRSLVEEYENLYVKAKALEASQEDPEKEQLRLDIVGLFDNLDALSNMHFVPKKRVDGYNILTNKQSIALEEAGPTALAEADLLAPEEILEPRGEPLKGASEITSTDKRRHRKKLMRVRAGRRKLRAALAIKTNDQKAALEKVVKLAHKPGSNVKIV
;
A
#
# COMPACT_ATOMS: atom_id res chain seq x y z
N MET A 1 85.48 -12.57 -37.39
CA MET A 1 85.24 -13.53 -36.29
C MET A 1 83.76 -13.61 -35.90
N ASP A 2 82.99 -12.52 -35.93
CA ASP A 2 81.60 -12.54 -35.42
C ASP A 2 80.60 -13.24 -36.34
N LEU A 3 80.78 -13.18 -37.67
CA LEU A 3 79.90 -13.84 -38.63
C LEU A 3 79.98 -15.38 -38.57
N GLN A 4 81.17 -15.94 -38.33
CA GLN A 4 81.35 -17.39 -38.15
C GLN A 4 80.72 -17.89 -36.86
N ARG A 5 80.84 -17.13 -35.76
CA ARG A 5 80.17 -17.43 -34.50
C ARG A 5 78.65 -17.34 -34.61
N LEU A 6 78.13 -16.43 -35.44
CA LEU A 6 76.70 -16.31 -35.69
C LEU A 6 76.18 -17.47 -36.54
N LYS A 7 76.93 -17.88 -37.58
CA LYS A 7 76.60 -19.07 -38.37
C LYS A 7 76.57 -20.33 -37.52
N SER A 8 77.60 -20.58 -36.69
CA SER A 8 77.61 -21.77 -35.83
C SER A 8 76.45 -21.79 -34.83
N LYS A 9 76.09 -20.63 -34.25
CA LYS A 9 74.89 -20.53 -33.40
C LYS A 9 73.60 -20.83 -34.15
N LEU A 10 73.50 -20.37 -35.40
CA LEU A 10 72.33 -20.62 -36.23
C LEU A 10 72.24 -22.11 -36.59
N ASP A 11 73.35 -22.73 -36.94
CA ASP A 11 73.43 -24.17 -37.21
C ASP A 11 73.06 -24.98 -35.94
N ASP A 12 73.59 -24.61 -34.77
CA ASP A 12 73.21 -25.21 -33.48
C ASP A 12 71.71 -25.06 -33.18
N ASP A 13 71.13 -23.90 -33.48
CA ASP A 13 69.71 -23.64 -33.27
C ASP A 13 68.83 -24.39 -34.29
N VAL A 14 69.28 -24.53 -35.54
CA VAL A 14 68.64 -25.36 -36.57
C VAL A 14 68.61 -26.83 -36.12
N ASP A 15 69.75 -27.38 -35.69
CA ASP A 15 69.85 -28.76 -35.22
C ASP A 15 68.93 -29.03 -34.01
N ARG A 16 68.85 -28.07 -33.08
CA ARG A 16 67.92 -28.13 -31.94
C ARG A 16 66.46 -28.15 -32.38
N LEU A 17 66.10 -27.32 -33.35
CA LEU A 17 64.74 -27.23 -33.88
C LEU A 17 64.36 -28.49 -34.67
N GLU A 18 65.26 -29.00 -35.50
CA GLU A 18 65.07 -30.24 -36.25
C GLU A 18 64.89 -31.45 -35.32
N SER A 19 65.74 -31.56 -34.29
CA SER A 19 65.62 -32.60 -33.26
C SER A 19 64.29 -32.52 -32.51
N LYS A 20 63.84 -31.30 -32.17
CA LYS A 20 62.56 -31.07 -31.50
C LYS A 20 61.37 -31.42 -32.41
N LEU A 21 61.49 -31.19 -33.71
CA LEU A 21 60.45 -31.48 -34.69
C LEU A 21 60.30 -32.99 -34.96
N LEU A 22 61.43 -33.71 -34.99
CA LEU A 22 61.46 -35.17 -35.15
C LEU A 22 61.02 -35.91 -33.87
N GLY A 23 61.18 -35.29 -32.71
CA GLY A 23 60.78 -35.86 -31.41
C GLY A 23 59.26 -35.98 -31.21
N LYS A 24 58.86 -36.73 -30.18
CA LYS A 24 57.46 -36.81 -29.77
C LYS A 24 57.01 -35.45 -29.22
N LYS A 25 55.87 -34.95 -29.72
CA LYS A 25 55.23 -33.75 -29.19
C LYS A 25 54.85 -33.95 -27.72
N PRO A 26 54.73 -32.89 -26.91
CA PRO A 26 54.22 -33.03 -25.56
C PRO A 26 52.73 -33.42 -25.58
N TRP A 27 52.26 -34.03 -24.50
CA TRP A 27 50.90 -34.57 -24.41
C TRP A 27 49.82 -33.50 -24.70
N PHE A 28 49.96 -32.27 -24.19
CA PHE A 28 48.98 -31.19 -24.39
C PHE A 28 48.88 -30.68 -25.85
N LEU A 29 49.82 -31.04 -26.72
CA LEU A 29 49.75 -30.77 -28.18
C LEU A 29 49.03 -31.88 -28.96
N HIS A 30 48.62 -32.96 -28.30
CA HIS A 30 47.84 -34.03 -28.89
C HIS A 30 46.35 -33.81 -28.64
N GLY A 31 45.52 -34.16 -29.62
CA GLY A 31 44.08 -34.27 -29.42
C GLY A 31 43.73 -35.53 -28.63
N GLU A 32 42.58 -35.54 -27.97
CA GLU A 32 41.97 -36.74 -27.35
C GLU A 32 42.89 -37.52 -26.39
N VAL A 33 43.65 -36.79 -25.56
CA VAL A 33 44.59 -37.38 -24.60
C VAL A 33 43.86 -38.06 -23.44
N SER A 34 44.18 -39.33 -23.20
CA SER A 34 43.67 -40.07 -22.04
C SER A 34 44.51 -39.80 -20.78
N ALA A 35 43.97 -40.12 -19.60
CA ALA A 35 44.67 -39.93 -18.33
C ALA A 35 45.97 -40.76 -18.21
N LYS A 36 46.07 -41.87 -18.95
CA LYS A 36 47.25 -42.76 -18.94
C LYS A 36 48.43 -42.24 -19.77
N ASP A 37 48.16 -41.37 -20.75
CA ASP A 37 49.18 -40.87 -21.69
C ASP A 37 49.98 -39.69 -21.12
N ARG A 38 49.54 -39.18 -19.96
CA ARG A 38 50.16 -38.07 -19.23
C ARG A 38 50.58 -38.52 -17.83
N SER A 39 51.59 -37.87 -17.27
CA SER A 39 52.00 -38.13 -15.88
C SER A 39 50.92 -37.67 -14.89
N GLU A 40 50.96 -38.23 -13.69
CA GLU A 40 50.12 -37.81 -12.57
C GLU A 40 50.27 -36.30 -12.33
N ASN A 41 49.15 -35.61 -12.06
CA ASN A 41 49.09 -34.17 -11.81
C ASN A 41 49.58 -33.22 -12.93
N ALA A 42 49.92 -33.71 -14.13
CA ALA A 42 50.36 -32.87 -15.25
C ALA A 42 49.35 -31.77 -15.63
N LEU A 43 48.05 -32.01 -15.41
CA LEU A 43 46.98 -31.06 -15.71
C LEU A 43 47.04 -29.79 -14.86
N LEU A 44 47.61 -29.85 -13.65
CA LEU A 44 47.71 -28.69 -12.75
C LEU A 44 48.83 -27.72 -13.17
N ALA A 45 49.81 -28.19 -13.94
CA ALA A 45 50.94 -27.38 -14.40
C ALA A 45 50.57 -26.51 -15.61
N GLU A 46 49.68 -27.01 -16.46
CA GLU A 46 49.27 -26.35 -17.71
C GLU A 46 47.94 -25.60 -17.53
N HIS A 47 47.80 -24.48 -18.22
CA HIS A 47 46.61 -23.62 -18.14
C HIS A 47 45.69 -23.90 -19.32
N PHE A 48 44.52 -24.50 -19.05
CA PHE A 48 43.51 -24.77 -20.06
C PHE A 48 42.26 -23.92 -19.82
N GLU A 49 41.75 -23.31 -20.88
CA GLU A 49 40.46 -22.64 -20.87
C GLU A 49 39.37 -23.68 -21.17
N VAL A 50 38.52 -23.93 -20.18
CA VAL A 50 37.39 -24.87 -20.30
C VAL A 50 36.10 -24.11 -20.04
N GLN A 51 35.13 -24.28 -20.93
CA GLN A 51 33.78 -23.75 -20.72
C GLN A 51 33.13 -24.47 -19.53
N ARG A 52 32.66 -23.70 -18.56
CA ARG A 52 31.93 -24.23 -17.39
C ARG A 52 30.44 -24.00 -17.61
N ASN A 53 29.66 -25.07 -17.50
CA ASN A 53 28.20 -25.01 -17.73
C ASN A 53 27.40 -24.52 -16.51
N ALA A 54 28.06 -24.20 -15.40
CA ALA A 54 27.42 -23.77 -14.17
C ALA A 54 27.57 -22.25 -13.97
N ILE A 55 26.47 -21.59 -13.59
CA ILE A 55 26.51 -20.20 -13.13
C ILE A 55 27.29 -20.18 -11.81
N PHE A 56 28.40 -19.46 -11.79
CA PHE A 56 29.20 -19.29 -10.59
C PHE A 56 28.40 -18.55 -9.51
N LYS A 57 28.30 -19.16 -8.33
CA LYS A 57 27.73 -18.48 -7.16
C LYS A 57 28.78 -17.49 -6.64
N PRO A 58 28.50 -16.17 -6.66
CA PRO A 58 29.44 -15.20 -6.12
C PRO A 58 29.63 -15.43 -4.62
N GLU A 59 30.80 -15.05 -4.13
CA GLU A 59 31.10 -15.04 -2.70
C GLU A 59 30.16 -14.07 -1.97
N PRO A 60 29.86 -14.35 -0.68
CA PRO A 60 29.00 -13.47 0.10
C PRO A 60 29.60 -12.05 0.14
N MET A 61 28.77 -11.06 -0.19
CA MET A 61 29.16 -9.66 -0.13
C MET A 61 29.55 -9.27 1.30
N GLU A 62 30.49 -8.33 1.43
CA GLU A 62 30.86 -7.77 2.73
C GLU A 62 29.64 -7.16 3.43
N SER A 63 29.44 -7.54 4.70
CA SER A 63 28.30 -7.09 5.50
C SER A 63 28.21 -5.56 5.61
N LYS A 64 29.34 -4.85 5.56
CA LYS A 64 29.40 -3.37 5.65
C LYS A 64 28.60 -2.70 4.54
N LEU A 65 28.75 -3.16 3.30
CA LEU A 65 28.03 -2.62 2.14
C LEU A 65 26.52 -2.83 2.27
N ILE A 66 26.11 -3.98 2.80
CA ILE A 66 24.70 -4.28 3.07
C ILE A 66 24.13 -3.31 4.13
N PHE A 67 24.89 -3.03 5.20
CA PHE A 67 24.47 -2.08 6.23
C PHE A 67 24.35 -0.66 5.70
N ASP A 68 25.28 -0.22 4.85
CA ASP A 68 25.23 1.11 4.23
C ASP A 68 24.00 1.26 3.33
N LEU A 69 23.71 0.25 2.50
CA LEU A 69 22.50 0.20 1.68
C LEU A 69 21.23 0.22 2.54
N LEU A 70 21.22 -0.53 3.63
CA LEU A 70 20.09 -0.57 4.56
C LEU A 70 19.89 0.79 5.25
N ALA A 71 20.97 1.45 5.68
CA ALA A 71 20.91 2.77 6.28
C ALA A 71 20.30 3.81 5.32
N ILE A 72 20.68 3.77 4.04
CA ILE A 72 20.08 4.61 2.99
C ILE A 72 18.58 4.33 2.85
N LYS A 73 18.17 3.06 2.76
CA LYS A 73 16.76 2.69 2.61
C LYS A 73 15.91 3.08 3.81
N ILE A 74 16.42 2.88 5.03
CA ILE A 74 15.74 3.29 6.26
C ILE A 74 15.58 4.81 6.31
N LYS A 75 16.64 5.55 5.95
CA LYS A 75 16.59 7.02 5.86
C LYS A 75 15.55 7.50 4.85
N GLN A 76 15.39 6.78 3.75
CA GLN A 76 14.39 7.06 2.70
C GLN A 76 12.99 6.49 3.01
N GLN A 77 12.82 5.71 4.08
CA GLN A 77 11.59 4.99 4.44
C GLN A 77 10.98 4.16 3.28
N SER A 78 11.83 3.64 2.39
CA SER A 78 11.43 2.88 1.21
C SER A 78 11.43 1.39 1.53
N PHE A 79 10.27 0.89 1.99
CA PHE A 79 10.09 -0.51 2.38
C PHE A 79 9.06 -1.21 1.48
N ASN A 80 9.41 -2.39 0.97
CA ASN A 80 8.53 -3.22 0.14
C ASN A 80 7.64 -4.17 0.98
N GLY A 81 7.20 -3.73 2.16
CA GLY A 81 6.37 -4.54 3.05
C GLY A 81 4.91 -4.62 2.59
N PRO A 82 4.17 -5.70 2.92
CA PRO A 82 2.74 -5.78 2.61
C PRO A 82 1.97 -4.73 3.42
N GLU A 83 1.12 -3.95 2.76
CA GLU A 83 0.24 -3.00 3.43
C GLU A 83 -1.06 -3.66 3.92
N PRO A 84 -1.60 -3.22 5.07
CA PRO A 84 -2.94 -3.64 5.48
C PRO A 84 -3.97 -3.16 4.47
N ARG A 85 -4.76 -4.11 3.95
CA ARG A 85 -5.87 -3.84 3.04
C ARG A 85 -7.00 -3.22 3.85
N VAL A 86 -7.21 -1.92 3.69
CA VAL A 86 -8.43 -1.26 4.19
C VAL A 86 -9.54 -1.71 3.26
N LYS A 87 -10.57 -2.38 3.80
CA LYS A 87 -11.80 -2.67 3.03
C LYS A 87 -12.28 -1.33 2.50
N SER A 88 -12.38 -1.18 1.17
CA SER A 88 -12.90 0.03 0.57
C SER A 88 -14.33 0.18 1.06
N GLN A 89 -14.54 1.02 2.09
CA GLN A 89 -15.83 1.65 2.28
C GLN A 89 -16.16 2.25 0.92
N ILE A 90 -17.28 1.82 0.34
CA ILE A 90 -17.79 2.38 -0.90
C ILE A 90 -17.73 3.88 -0.67
N LYS A 91 -16.84 4.56 -1.41
CA LYS A 91 -16.70 6.01 -1.31
C LYS A 91 -18.04 6.53 -1.81
N THR A 92 -18.97 6.80 -0.91
CA THR A 92 -20.06 7.71 -1.19
C THR A 92 -19.34 8.97 -1.61
N LYS A 93 -19.40 9.28 -2.92
CA LYS A 93 -18.82 10.53 -3.41
C LYS A 93 -19.43 11.60 -2.52
N PRO A 94 -18.64 12.45 -1.84
CA PRO A 94 -19.23 13.61 -1.20
C PRO A 94 -20.00 14.31 -2.32
N VAL A 95 -21.32 14.39 -2.18
CA VAL A 95 -22.16 15.13 -3.13
C VAL A 95 -21.56 16.53 -3.13
N SER A 96 -20.87 16.83 -4.22
CA SER A 96 -20.30 18.14 -4.44
C SER A 96 -21.51 19.05 -4.58
N ASN A 97 -21.84 19.77 -3.51
CA ASN A 97 -22.76 20.90 -3.59
C ASN A 97 -22.04 22.04 -4.32
N GLN A 98 -21.59 21.80 -5.55
CA GLN A 98 -21.23 22.84 -6.50
C GLN A 98 -22.49 23.16 -7.28
N PHE A 99 -23.33 23.98 -6.67
CA PHE A 99 -24.42 24.66 -7.38
C PHE A 99 -23.78 25.80 -8.17
N THR A 100 -23.40 25.53 -9.41
CA THR A 100 -22.99 26.58 -10.37
C THR A 100 -23.98 26.64 -11.51
N ASP A 101 -25.27 26.72 -11.20
CA ASP A 101 -26.27 27.18 -12.16
C ASP A 101 -26.45 28.68 -11.95
N THR A 102 -25.76 29.49 -12.75
CA THR A 102 -25.88 30.95 -12.78
C THR A 102 -27.15 31.41 -13.50
N THR A 103 -28.25 30.66 -13.38
CA THR A 103 -29.56 31.03 -13.92
C THR A 103 -30.29 31.88 -12.88
N LYS A 104 -30.62 33.13 -13.21
CA LYS A 104 -31.40 34.02 -12.35
C LYS A 104 -32.84 33.49 -12.27
N ARG A 105 -33.14 32.68 -11.26
CA ARG A 105 -34.53 32.26 -10.95
C ARG A 105 -35.21 33.34 -10.11
N SER A 106 -36.52 33.47 -10.26
CA SER A 106 -37.31 34.35 -9.40
C SER A 106 -37.37 33.78 -7.98
N LEU A 107 -37.46 34.64 -6.96
CA LEU A 107 -37.60 34.20 -5.56
C LEU A 107 -38.80 33.25 -5.38
N VAL A 108 -39.91 33.50 -6.09
CA VAL A 108 -41.10 32.64 -6.07
C VAL A 108 -40.79 31.24 -6.60
N GLU A 109 -40.03 31.16 -7.69
CA GLU A 109 -39.63 29.91 -8.33
C GLU A 109 -38.62 29.13 -7.47
N GLU A 110 -37.73 29.82 -6.75
CA GLU A 110 -36.86 29.18 -5.76
C GLU A 110 -37.65 28.58 -4.60
N TYR A 111 -38.66 29.29 -4.07
CA TYR A 111 -39.51 28.78 -3.00
C TYR A 111 -40.38 27.61 -3.45
N GLU A 112 -40.95 27.66 -4.65
CA GLU A 112 -41.70 26.54 -5.24
C GLU A 112 -40.80 25.32 -5.41
N ASN A 113 -39.60 25.51 -5.97
CA ASN A 113 -38.62 24.44 -6.12
C ASN A 113 -38.15 23.88 -4.77
N LEU A 114 -37.97 24.71 -3.74
CA LEU A 114 -37.63 24.26 -2.39
C LEU A 114 -38.77 23.46 -1.76
N TYR A 115 -40.01 23.88 -1.94
CA TYR A 115 -41.19 23.17 -1.43
C TYR A 115 -41.38 21.82 -2.11
N VAL A 116 -41.25 21.78 -3.45
CA VAL A 116 -41.29 20.54 -4.23
C VAL A 116 -40.12 19.63 -3.86
N LYS A 117 -38.90 20.17 -3.71
CA LYS A 117 -37.73 19.39 -3.27
C LYS A 117 -37.88 18.88 -1.84
N ALA A 118 -38.47 19.65 -0.92
CA ALA A 118 -38.73 19.19 0.44
C ALA A 118 -39.70 18.00 0.44
N LYS A 119 -40.78 18.06 -0.35
CA LYS A 119 -41.66 16.91 -0.57
C LYS A 119 -40.99 15.75 -1.31
N ALA A 120 -40.14 16.04 -2.29
CA ALA A 120 -39.42 15.02 -3.05
C ALA A 120 -38.23 14.41 -2.29
N LEU A 121 -37.76 15.04 -1.21
CA LEU A 121 -36.76 14.46 -0.31
C LEU A 121 -37.36 13.39 0.61
N GLU A 122 -38.68 13.46 0.86
CA GLU A 122 -39.43 12.40 1.55
C GLU A 122 -39.66 11.17 0.65
N ALA A 123 -39.63 11.34 -0.68
CA ALA A 123 -39.68 10.24 -1.63
C ALA A 123 -38.26 9.79 -2.01
N SER A 124 -37.99 8.49 -1.95
CA SER A 124 -36.71 7.90 -2.38
C SER A 124 -36.44 8.26 -3.85
N GLN A 125 -35.44 9.11 -4.12
CA GLN A 125 -34.95 9.41 -5.47
C GLN A 125 -34.01 8.30 -5.99
N GLU A 126 -34.32 7.03 -5.75
CA GLU A 126 -33.63 5.95 -6.47
C GLU A 126 -34.31 5.73 -7.82
N ASP A 127 -33.51 5.43 -8.85
CA ASP A 127 -34.05 5.10 -10.17
C ASP A 127 -35.02 3.91 -10.04
N PRO A 128 -36.28 4.01 -10.51
CA PRO A 128 -37.27 2.97 -10.31
C PRO A 128 -36.86 1.63 -10.95
N GLU A 129 -36.11 1.67 -12.05
CA GLU A 129 -35.51 0.49 -12.68
C GLU A 129 -34.51 -0.22 -11.77
N LYS A 130 -33.73 0.53 -10.99
CA LYS A 130 -32.74 -0.01 -10.07
C LYS A 130 -33.40 -0.64 -8.84
N GLU A 131 -34.49 -0.06 -8.36
CA GLU A 131 -35.31 -0.66 -7.29
C GLU A 131 -35.95 -1.97 -7.77
N GLN A 132 -36.52 -1.99 -8.97
CA GLN A 132 -37.06 -3.22 -9.59
C GLN A 132 -35.99 -4.30 -9.73
N LEU A 133 -34.84 -3.96 -10.30
CA LEU A 133 -33.71 -4.90 -10.43
C LEU A 133 -33.24 -5.44 -9.07
N ARG A 134 -33.26 -4.60 -8.03
CA ARG A 134 -32.90 -5.01 -6.67
C ARG A 134 -33.88 -6.03 -6.12
N LEU A 135 -35.18 -5.84 -6.33
CA LEU A 135 -36.21 -6.79 -5.93
C LEU A 135 -36.07 -8.13 -6.67
N ASP A 136 -35.85 -8.08 -7.99
CA ASP A 136 -35.65 -9.28 -8.82
C ASP A 136 -34.41 -10.08 -8.37
N ILE A 137 -33.31 -9.39 -8.06
CA ILE A 137 -32.08 -10.02 -7.56
C ILE A 137 -32.33 -10.69 -6.20
N VAL A 138 -33.06 -10.03 -5.30
CA VAL A 138 -33.39 -10.61 -3.98
C VAL A 138 -34.22 -11.88 -4.17
N GLY A 139 -35.29 -11.82 -4.97
CA GLY A 139 -36.13 -12.99 -5.26
C GLY A 139 -35.36 -14.14 -5.92
N LEU A 140 -34.47 -13.83 -6.87
CA LEU A 140 -33.61 -14.83 -7.51
C LEU A 140 -32.70 -15.55 -6.49
N PHE A 141 -32.04 -14.79 -5.61
CA PHE A 141 -31.15 -15.40 -4.60
C PHE A 141 -31.93 -16.21 -3.57
N ASP A 142 -33.10 -15.75 -3.15
CA ASP A 142 -33.91 -16.52 -2.19
C ASP A 142 -34.35 -17.86 -2.79
N ASN A 143 -34.66 -17.90 -4.09
CA ASN A 143 -34.93 -19.15 -4.81
C ASN A 143 -33.70 -20.07 -4.92
N LEU A 144 -32.51 -19.52 -5.19
CA LEU A 144 -31.26 -20.29 -5.26
C LEU A 144 -30.83 -20.82 -3.88
N ASP A 145 -31.00 -20.00 -2.85
CA ASP A 145 -30.71 -20.36 -1.47
C ASP A 145 -31.65 -21.49 -1.00
N ALA A 146 -32.93 -21.46 -1.38
CA ALA A 146 -33.88 -22.55 -1.15
C ALA A 146 -33.52 -23.83 -1.94
N LEU A 147 -33.14 -23.69 -3.22
CA LEU A 147 -32.75 -24.82 -4.08
C LEU A 147 -31.48 -25.53 -3.56
N SER A 148 -30.56 -24.78 -2.95
CA SER A 148 -29.32 -25.30 -2.35
C SER A 148 -29.49 -25.85 -0.93
N ASN A 149 -30.72 -26.03 -0.45
CA ASN A 149 -31.02 -26.46 0.93
C ASN A 149 -30.34 -25.57 1.98
N MET A 150 -30.29 -24.26 1.72
CA MET A 150 -29.65 -23.26 2.58
C MET A 150 -28.14 -23.45 2.78
N HIS A 151 -27.45 -24.23 1.92
CA HIS A 151 -25.99 -24.39 1.96
C HIS A 151 -25.29 -23.39 1.03
N PHE A 152 -25.41 -22.09 1.34
CA PHE A 152 -24.81 -21.00 0.58
C PHE A 152 -23.82 -20.21 1.44
N VAL A 153 -22.99 -19.40 0.78
CA VAL A 153 -22.11 -18.45 1.48
C VAL A 153 -22.93 -17.22 1.87
N PRO A 154 -23.05 -16.88 3.17
CA PRO A 154 -23.86 -15.76 3.62
C PRO A 154 -23.52 -14.45 2.89
N LYS A 155 -24.55 -13.66 2.60
CA LYS A 155 -24.43 -12.37 1.92
C LYS A 155 -23.45 -11.47 2.67
N LYS A 156 -22.58 -10.74 1.94
CA LYS A 156 -21.60 -9.83 2.56
C LYS A 156 -22.33 -8.76 3.36
N ARG A 157 -21.90 -8.50 4.59
CA ARG A 157 -22.44 -7.41 5.42
C ARG A 157 -22.24 -6.08 4.68
N VAL A 158 -23.36 -5.44 4.36
CA VAL A 158 -23.40 -4.05 3.92
C VAL A 158 -23.62 -3.20 5.17
N ASP A 159 -22.85 -2.13 5.31
CA ASP A 159 -23.02 -1.20 6.42
C ASP A 159 -24.34 -0.44 6.21
N GLY A 160 -25.36 -0.79 6.99
CA GLY A 160 -26.63 -0.07 7.10
C GLY A 160 -26.70 0.70 8.41
N TYR A 161 -27.56 1.72 8.46
CA TYR A 161 -27.89 2.43 9.70
C TYR A 161 -29.37 2.23 10.01
N ASN A 162 -29.68 1.93 11.27
CA ASN A 162 -31.04 1.87 11.78
C ASN A 162 -31.24 3.07 12.69
N ILE A 163 -32.17 3.96 12.35
CA ILE A 163 -32.50 5.12 13.19
C ILE A 163 -33.53 4.64 14.22
N LEU A 164 -33.10 4.51 15.48
CA LEU A 164 -33.97 4.18 16.60
C LEU A 164 -34.50 5.46 17.25
N THR A 165 -35.80 5.50 17.50
CA THR A 165 -36.44 6.58 18.27
C THR A 165 -36.53 6.18 19.73
N ASN A 166 -36.32 7.10 20.68
CA ASN A 166 -36.50 6.82 22.10
C ASN A 166 -37.97 6.47 22.40
N LYS A 167 -38.23 5.18 22.59
CA LYS A 167 -39.54 4.59 22.93
C LYS A 167 -39.28 3.54 24.02
N GLN A 168 -40.33 3.22 24.77
CA GLN A 168 -40.31 2.09 25.70
C GLN A 168 -40.11 0.78 24.93
N SER A 169 -39.34 -0.16 25.47
CA SER A 169 -39.08 -1.47 24.85
C SER A 169 -40.36 -2.27 24.58
N ILE A 170 -41.38 -2.10 25.42
CA ILE A 170 -42.71 -2.69 25.25
C ILE A 170 -43.33 -2.40 23.87
N ALA A 171 -42.98 -1.30 23.21
CA ALA A 171 -43.49 -0.97 21.88
C ALA A 171 -42.93 -1.85 20.76
N LEU A 172 -41.83 -2.57 21.01
CA LEU A 172 -41.26 -3.57 20.10
C LEU A 172 -41.61 -5.01 20.49
N GLU A 173 -42.20 -5.22 21.67
CA GLU A 173 -42.59 -6.55 22.12
C GLU A 173 -43.82 -7.05 21.33
N GLU A 174 -43.93 -8.37 21.22
CA GLU A 174 -45.13 -9.01 20.70
C GLU A 174 -46.31 -8.72 21.62
N ALA A 175 -47.51 -8.54 21.05
CA ALA A 175 -48.73 -8.29 21.81
C ALA A 175 -49.10 -9.51 22.67
N GLY A 176 -48.65 -9.51 23.91
CA GLY A 176 -48.96 -10.50 24.94
C GLY A 176 -49.60 -9.88 26.18
N PRO A 177 -50.17 -10.70 27.08
CA PRO A 177 -50.82 -10.22 28.30
C PRO A 177 -49.84 -9.69 29.35
N THR A 178 -48.54 -10.00 29.25
CA THR A 178 -47.50 -9.59 30.19
C THR A 178 -46.33 -8.97 29.45
N ALA A 179 -45.92 -7.78 29.89
CA ALA A 179 -44.69 -7.15 29.45
C ALA A 179 -43.48 -7.83 30.08
N LEU A 180 -42.43 -8.06 29.30
CA LEU A 180 -41.18 -8.65 29.79
C LEU A 180 -40.17 -7.57 30.19
N ALA A 181 -40.06 -6.51 29.39
CA ALA A 181 -39.13 -5.41 29.61
C ALA A 181 -39.84 -4.06 29.78
N GLU A 182 -39.42 -3.32 30.80
CA GLU A 182 -39.91 -1.96 31.12
C GLU A 182 -38.88 -0.86 30.79
N ALA A 183 -37.73 -1.21 30.23
CA ALA A 183 -36.66 -0.24 29.94
C ALA A 183 -36.91 0.52 28.62
N ASP A 184 -36.31 1.70 28.49
CA ASP A 184 -36.23 2.44 27.23
C ASP A 184 -35.32 1.74 26.22
N LEU A 185 -35.58 1.94 24.92
CA LEU A 185 -34.74 1.41 23.84
C LEU A 185 -33.36 2.08 23.77
N LEU A 186 -33.27 3.35 24.16
CA LEU A 186 -32.06 4.16 24.04
C LEU A 186 -31.30 4.14 25.37
N ALA A 187 -29.99 3.90 25.32
CA ALA A 187 -29.18 3.91 26.53
C ALA A 187 -29.03 5.34 27.08
N PRO A 188 -28.83 5.52 28.40
CA PRO A 188 -28.56 6.84 28.97
C PRO A 188 -27.37 7.57 28.32
N GLU A 189 -26.33 6.83 27.88
CA GLU A 189 -25.16 7.37 27.19
C GLU A 189 -25.46 7.88 25.76
N GLU A 190 -26.51 7.35 25.13
CA GLU A 190 -26.97 7.76 23.80
C GLU A 190 -27.94 8.95 23.90
N ILE A 191 -28.70 9.06 25.00
CA ILE A 191 -29.51 10.26 25.33
C ILE A 191 -28.58 11.41 25.74
N LEU A 192 -27.59 11.12 26.57
CA LEU A 192 -26.63 12.07 27.11
C LEU A 192 -25.22 11.49 27.01
N GLU A 193 -24.42 12.07 26.11
CA GLU A 193 -23.02 11.66 25.97
C GLU A 193 -22.29 11.73 27.33
N PRO A 194 -21.49 10.70 27.69
CA PRO A 194 -20.79 10.70 28.95
C PRO A 194 -19.84 11.90 29.03
N ARG A 195 -20.09 12.79 30.00
CA ARG A 195 -19.16 13.87 30.32
C ARG A 195 -17.88 13.25 30.87
N GLY A 196 -16.85 13.16 30.03
CA GLY A 196 -15.59 12.50 30.35
C GLY A 196 -14.94 12.98 31.66
N GLU A 197 -14.26 14.12 31.64
CA GLU A 197 -13.71 14.71 32.88
C GLU A 197 -14.76 15.63 33.52
N PRO A 198 -14.87 15.66 34.86
CA PRO A 198 -15.78 16.57 35.54
C PRO A 198 -15.44 18.01 35.15
N LEU A 199 -16.46 18.81 34.87
CA LEU A 199 -16.30 20.19 34.43
C LEU A 199 -15.76 21.03 35.60
N LYS A 200 -14.45 21.30 35.61
CA LYS A 200 -13.82 22.19 36.59
C LYS A 200 -13.92 23.64 36.13
N GLY A 201 -14.29 24.54 37.03
CA GLY A 201 -14.28 25.98 36.76
C GLY A 201 -12.85 26.51 36.54
N ALA A 202 -12.69 27.63 35.84
CA ALA A 202 -11.36 28.22 35.58
C ALA A 202 -10.58 28.57 36.87
N SER A 203 -11.30 28.85 37.95
CA SER A 203 -10.80 29.11 39.31
C SER A 203 -10.25 27.86 40.01
N GLU A 204 -10.77 26.67 39.69
CA GLU A 204 -10.44 25.41 40.35
C GLU A 204 -9.29 24.67 39.66
N ILE A 205 -8.90 25.09 38.46
CA ILE A 205 -7.86 24.44 37.66
C ILE A 205 -6.46 24.88 38.12
N THR A 206 -5.76 23.97 38.80
CA THR A 206 -4.35 24.16 39.21
C THR A 206 -3.39 24.14 38.01
N SER A 207 -2.20 24.74 38.16
CA SER A 207 -1.12 24.70 37.15
C SER A 207 -0.71 23.28 36.73
N THR A 208 -0.73 22.33 37.69
CA THR A 208 -0.48 20.90 37.44
C THR A 208 -1.52 20.29 36.50
N ASP A 209 -2.81 20.57 36.73
CA ASP A 209 -3.92 20.15 35.88
C ASP A 209 -3.80 20.73 34.47
N LYS A 210 -3.45 22.02 34.32
CA LYS A 210 -3.18 22.64 33.01
C LYS A 210 -2.06 21.92 32.25
N ARG A 211 -0.97 21.57 32.95
CA ARG A 211 0.16 20.82 32.36
C ARG A 211 -0.25 19.41 31.93
N ARG A 212 -1.04 18.70 32.75
CA ARG A 212 -1.57 17.36 32.44
C ARG A 212 -2.49 17.41 31.21
N HIS A 213 -3.43 18.34 31.18
CA HIS A 213 -4.35 18.54 30.07
C HIS A 213 -3.60 18.85 28.75
N ARG A 214 -2.61 19.75 28.79
CA ARG A 214 -1.76 20.05 27.62
C ARG A 214 -1.04 18.80 27.09
N LYS A 215 -0.45 17.99 27.98
CA LYS A 215 0.21 16.73 27.59
C LYS A 215 -0.77 15.73 26.98
N LYS A 216 -1.97 15.59 27.55
CA LYS A 216 -3.05 14.75 27.00
C LYS A 216 -3.41 15.21 25.58
N LEU A 217 -3.66 16.49 25.39
CA LEU A 217 -4.00 17.08 24.09
C LEU A 217 -2.89 16.91 23.06
N MET A 218 -1.62 17.09 23.46
CA MET A 218 -0.46 16.81 22.59
C MET A 218 -0.42 15.35 22.14
N ARG A 219 -0.67 14.39 23.05
CA ARG A 219 -0.71 12.96 22.73
C ARG A 219 -1.84 12.63 21.74
N VAL A 220 -3.04 13.15 21.97
CA VAL A 220 -4.20 12.95 21.09
C VAL A 220 -3.93 13.54 19.70
N ARG A 221 -3.39 14.76 19.62
CA ARG A 221 -3.01 15.40 18.35
C ARG A 221 -1.91 14.61 17.62
N ALA A 222 -0.91 14.09 18.33
CA ALA A 222 0.13 13.25 17.74
C ALA A 222 -0.44 11.94 17.17
N GLY A 223 -1.36 11.28 17.89
CA GLY A 223 -2.07 10.09 17.40
C GLY A 223 -2.88 10.37 16.13
N ARG A 224 -3.66 11.46 16.12
CA ARG A 224 -4.40 11.91 14.93
C ARG A 224 -3.49 12.22 13.74
N ARG A 225 -2.34 12.87 13.97
CA ARG A 225 -1.35 13.14 12.92
C ARG A 225 -0.77 11.85 12.32
N LYS A 226 -0.45 10.86 13.15
CA LYS A 226 0.04 9.55 12.69
C LYS A 226 -1.00 8.81 11.85
N LEU A 227 -2.26 8.78 12.31
CA LEU A 227 -3.37 8.19 11.55
C LEU A 227 -3.57 8.89 10.21
N ARG A 228 -3.57 10.24 10.20
CA ARG A 228 -3.69 11.01 8.97
C ARG A 228 -2.52 10.78 8.01
N ALA A 229 -1.29 10.69 8.51
CA ALA A 229 -0.12 10.38 7.69
C ALA A 229 -0.22 8.96 7.09
N ALA A 230 -0.65 7.97 7.88
CA ALA A 230 -0.86 6.61 7.39
C ALA A 230 -1.96 6.52 6.31
N LEU A 231 -3.01 7.35 6.40
CA LEU A 231 -4.04 7.47 5.36
C LEU A 231 -3.58 8.27 4.13
N ALA A 232 -2.76 9.31 4.34
CA ALA A 232 -2.22 10.19 3.29
C ALA A 232 -1.21 9.51 2.37
N ILE A 233 -0.47 8.51 2.86
CA ILE A 233 0.45 7.69 2.04
C ILE A 233 -0.29 7.02 0.87
N LYS A 234 -1.62 6.84 0.96
CA LYS A 234 -2.35 6.01 0.01
C LYS A 234 -2.79 6.68 -1.30
N THR A 235 -3.06 7.99 -1.38
CA THR A 235 -3.45 8.61 -2.67
C THR A 235 -3.47 10.15 -2.59
N ASN A 236 -3.00 10.83 -3.64
CA ASN A 236 -3.20 12.27 -3.97
C ASN A 236 -2.50 13.36 -3.14
N ASP A 237 -1.97 13.11 -1.96
CA ASP A 237 -1.41 14.20 -1.13
C ASP A 237 -0.07 14.75 -1.65
N GLN A 238 0.77 13.96 -2.34
CA GLN A 238 1.97 14.50 -3.02
C GLN A 238 1.58 15.44 -4.17
N LYS A 239 0.58 15.07 -4.97
CA LYS A 239 0.07 15.93 -6.06
C LYS A 239 -0.60 17.19 -5.49
N ALA A 240 -1.41 17.08 -4.45
CA ALA A 240 -2.06 18.23 -3.80
C ALA A 240 -1.06 19.14 -3.04
N ALA A 241 -0.01 18.57 -2.47
CA ALA A 241 1.09 19.33 -1.86
C ALA A 241 1.90 20.07 -2.93
N LEU A 242 2.23 19.41 -4.03
CA LEU A 242 2.90 20.02 -5.18
C LEU A 242 2.04 21.14 -5.78
N GLU A 243 0.72 20.91 -5.92
CA GLU A 243 -0.23 21.91 -6.43
C GLU A 243 -0.37 23.12 -5.49
N LYS A 244 -0.30 22.92 -4.16
CA LYS A 244 -0.22 24.03 -3.19
C LYS A 244 1.08 24.80 -3.30
N VAL A 245 2.21 24.13 -3.49
CA VAL A 245 3.51 24.77 -3.69
C VAL A 245 3.52 25.58 -4.99
N VAL A 246 2.96 25.03 -6.07
CA VAL A 246 2.77 25.72 -7.35
C VAL A 246 1.89 26.95 -7.18
N LYS A 247 0.75 26.85 -6.47
CA LYS A 247 -0.14 28.00 -6.19
C LYS A 247 0.54 29.09 -5.35
N LEU A 248 1.38 28.71 -4.40
CA LEU A 248 2.14 29.67 -3.57
C LEU A 248 3.23 30.38 -4.40
N ALA A 249 3.88 29.68 -5.32
CA ALA A 249 4.88 30.26 -6.22
C ALA A 249 4.28 31.27 -7.22
N HIS A 250 3.03 31.07 -7.65
CA HIS A 250 2.33 32.01 -8.56
C HIS A 250 1.74 33.24 -7.86
N LYS A 251 1.84 33.35 -6.53
CA LYS A 251 1.32 34.51 -5.79
C LYS A 251 2.28 35.70 -5.96
N PRO A 252 1.78 36.92 -6.27
CA PRO A 252 2.65 38.09 -6.47
C PRO A 252 3.43 38.39 -5.18
N GLY A 253 4.76 38.50 -5.28
CA GLY A 253 5.68 38.71 -4.16
C GLY A 253 6.17 37.44 -3.46
N SER A 254 5.95 36.24 -4.02
CA SER A 254 6.45 35.00 -3.43
C SER A 254 7.94 34.75 -3.72
N ASN A 255 8.67 34.25 -2.73
CA ASN A 255 10.11 33.89 -2.84
C ASN A 255 10.33 32.41 -3.23
N VAL A 256 9.29 31.70 -3.67
CA VAL A 256 9.36 30.26 -3.97
C VAL A 256 9.59 30.07 -5.47
N LYS A 257 10.78 29.59 -5.86
CA LYS A 257 11.11 29.22 -7.25
C LYS A 257 10.82 27.75 -7.48
N ILE A 258 10.07 27.43 -8.54
CA ILE A 258 9.89 26.07 -9.07
C ILE A 258 11.06 25.81 -10.03
N VAL A 259 11.83 24.75 -9.81
CA VAL A 259 12.90 24.27 -10.71
C VAL A 259 12.42 23.01 -11.41
#